data_AF-H0E4W8-F1
#
_entry.id   AF-H0E4W8-F1
#
_cell.length_a   1.000
_cell.length_b   1.000
_cell.length_c   1.000
_cell.angle_alpha   90.00
_cell.angle_beta   90.00
_cell.angle_gamma   90.00
#
_symmetry.space_group_name_H-M   'P 1'
#
loop_
_entity.id
_entity.type
_entity.pdbx_description
1 polymer ?
#
loop_
_entity_poly.entity_id
_entity_poly.type
_entity_poly.pdbx_seq_one_letter_code
_entity_poly.pdbx_strand_id
1 'polypeptide(L)'
;MSLPDQPSTDLDALGPFALLAPLGPDAAERGLRWAVAQGIDATGQDSATERSQSAHHLLCSSIDLLLDVALSAERMEAYGRLLGDAALDETDRVAPLLDGAARAAQHAAAGALRLVWRALEVHARDVGYLRQPWHDEATSWTQAIVDPTIGVPGLPANPGAAEAARAAANRVIAALEALPVDRMAVPGELAAAIGLLDALFLLACELRLR
;
A
#
# COMPACT_ATOMS: atom_id res chain seq x y z
N MET A 1 -14.02 32.36 33.30
CA MET A 1 -14.38 32.55 31.88
C MET A 1 -13.56 31.52 31.12
N SER A 2 -14.11 30.31 30.98
CA SER A 2 -13.41 29.19 30.35
C SER A 2 -13.35 29.42 28.84
N LEU A 3 -12.16 29.30 28.27
CA LEU A 3 -11.99 29.25 26.82
C LEU A 3 -12.80 28.05 26.29
N PRO A 4 -13.56 28.21 25.19
CA PRO A 4 -14.21 27.07 24.56
C PRO A 4 -13.13 26.08 24.12
N ASP A 5 -13.31 24.80 24.48
CA ASP A 5 -12.59 23.67 23.90
C ASP A 5 -12.60 23.85 22.38
N GLN A 6 -11.44 24.14 21.80
CA GLN A 6 -11.30 24.01 20.36
C GLN A 6 -11.51 22.54 20.03
N PRO A 7 -12.33 22.20 19.02
CA PRO A 7 -12.47 20.82 18.60
C PRO A 7 -11.07 20.36 18.17
N SER A 8 -10.49 19.42 18.91
CA SER A 8 -9.44 18.56 18.40
C SER A 8 -10.00 18.03 17.09
N THR A 9 -9.52 18.56 15.97
CA THR A 9 -10.06 18.21 14.66
C THR A 9 -9.49 16.84 14.34
N ASP A 10 -10.06 15.82 14.98
CA ASP A 10 -10.36 14.46 14.55
C ASP A 10 -9.44 13.86 13.47
N LEU A 11 -8.12 14.07 13.58
CA LEU A 11 -7.13 13.40 12.75
C LEU A 11 -7.24 11.88 12.90
N ASP A 12 -7.61 11.42 14.09
CA ASP A 12 -7.94 10.02 14.36
C ASP A 12 -9.21 9.56 13.63
N ALA A 13 -10.20 10.44 13.43
CA ALA A 13 -11.41 10.09 12.71
C ALA A 13 -11.21 10.03 11.19
N LEU A 14 -10.25 10.79 10.66
CA LEU A 14 -9.92 10.84 9.23
C LEU A 14 -8.98 9.71 8.77
N GLY A 15 -8.32 9.02 9.71
CA GLY A 15 -7.41 7.92 9.43
C GLY A 15 -6.05 8.37 8.88
N PRO A 16 -5.06 7.46 8.82
CA PRO A 16 -3.68 7.82 8.51
C PRO A 16 -3.48 8.31 7.07
N PHE A 17 -4.31 7.87 6.12
CA PHE A 17 -4.21 8.29 4.72
C PHE A 17 -4.63 9.74 4.49
N ALA A 18 -5.34 10.37 5.42
CA ALA A 18 -5.65 11.80 5.35
C ALA A 18 -4.41 12.70 5.49
N LEU A 19 -3.26 12.14 5.88
CA LEU A 19 -1.97 12.84 5.82
C LEU A 19 -1.52 13.11 4.38
N LEU A 20 -2.01 12.34 3.41
CA LEU A 20 -1.75 12.51 2.00
C LEU A 20 -2.71 13.55 1.42
N ALA A 21 -2.19 14.43 0.56
CA ALA A 21 -3.05 15.28 -0.24
C ALA A 21 -3.88 14.42 -1.21
N PRO A 22 -5.15 14.78 -1.50
CA PRO A 22 -5.95 14.09 -2.49
C PRO A 22 -5.20 13.91 -3.82
N LEU A 23 -5.16 12.68 -4.31
CA LEU A 23 -4.38 12.32 -5.50
C LEU A 23 -5.23 12.43 -6.76
N GLY A 24 -4.83 13.30 -7.68
CA GLY A 24 -5.31 13.23 -9.07
C GLY A 24 -4.76 11.99 -9.79
N PRO A 25 -5.37 11.56 -10.92
CA PRO A 25 -4.97 10.33 -11.62
C PRO A 25 -3.48 10.29 -11.98
N ASP A 26 -2.95 11.40 -12.52
CA ASP A 26 -1.54 11.50 -12.89
C ASP A 26 -0.59 11.41 -11.68
N ALA A 27 -1.04 11.86 -10.49
CA ALA A 27 -0.23 11.81 -9.28
C ALA A 27 -0.17 10.39 -8.73
N ALA A 28 -1.30 9.68 -8.70
CA ALA A 28 -1.36 8.27 -8.33
C ALA A 28 -0.56 7.40 -9.31
N GLU A 29 -0.66 7.64 -10.62
CA GLU A 29 0.16 6.93 -11.62
C GLU A 29 1.67 7.16 -11.42
N ARG A 30 2.09 8.41 -11.12
CA ARG A 30 3.50 8.69 -10.81
C ARG A 30 3.95 8.01 -9.51
N GLY A 31 3.10 7.97 -8.49
CA GLY A 31 3.32 7.24 -7.24
C GLY A 31 3.59 5.77 -7.53
N LEU A 32 2.69 5.12 -8.24
CA LEU A 32 2.79 3.72 -8.62
C LEU A 32 4.10 3.43 -9.38
N ARG A 33 4.43 4.21 -10.40
CA ARG A 33 5.68 4.03 -11.18
C ARG A 33 6.91 4.20 -10.30
N TRP A 34 6.88 5.14 -9.37
CA TRP A 34 7.97 5.36 -8.42
C TRP A 34 8.11 4.18 -7.45
N ALA A 35 7.01 3.68 -6.89
CA ALA A 35 6.99 2.50 -6.02
C ALA A 35 7.57 1.26 -6.73
N VAL A 36 7.13 0.97 -7.96
CA VAL A 36 7.67 -0.15 -8.78
C VAL A 36 9.18 -0.01 -9.00
N ALA A 37 9.66 1.22 -9.24
CA ALA A 37 11.08 1.49 -9.45
C ALA A 37 11.89 1.27 -8.17
N GLN A 38 11.40 1.74 -7.01
CA GLN A 38 12.05 1.55 -5.70
C GLN A 38 12.06 0.08 -5.25
N GLY A 39 11.08 -0.71 -5.69
CA GLY A 39 10.98 -2.11 -5.31
C GLY A 39 12.16 -2.99 -5.74
N ILE A 40 13.01 -2.53 -6.67
CA ILE A 40 14.20 -3.28 -7.11
C ILE A 40 15.17 -3.54 -5.95
N ASP A 41 15.30 -2.56 -5.05
CA ASP A 41 16.20 -2.66 -3.90
C ASP A 41 15.68 -3.67 -2.87
N ALA A 42 14.36 -3.86 -2.81
CA ALA A 42 13.70 -4.78 -1.90
C ALA A 42 13.67 -6.23 -2.41
N THR A 43 13.48 -6.42 -3.72
CA THR A 43 13.43 -7.78 -4.29
C THR A 43 14.82 -8.32 -4.59
N GLY A 44 15.81 -7.47 -4.84
CA GLY A 44 17.14 -7.88 -5.29
C GLY A 44 17.13 -8.60 -6.65
N GLN A 45 16.00 -8.56 -7.36
CA GLN A 45 15.79 -9.24 -8.64
C GLN A 45 15.75 -8.23 -9.78
N ASP A 46 16.44 -8.53 -10.87
CA ASP A 46 16.33 -7.72 -12.08
C ASP A 46 15.04 -8.05 -12.85
N SER A 47 14.60 -7.08 -13.66
CA SER A 47 13.37 -7.22 -14.44
C SER A 47 13.41 -8.38 -15.47
N ALA A 48 14.59 -8.86 -15.86
CA ALA A 48 14.70 -9.97 -16.81
C ALA A 48 14.39 -11.31 -16.12
N THR A 49 14.93 -11.51 -14.93
CA THR A 49 14.70 -12.64 -14.04
C THR A 49 13.22 -12.74 -13.71
N GLU A 50 12.61 -11.64 -13.25
CA GLU A 50 11.19 -11.66 -12.87
C GLU A 50 10.27 -12.01 -14.06
N ARG A 51 10.60 -11.51 -15.28
CA ARG A 51 9.81 -11.80 -16.49
C ARG A 51 9.89 -13.26 -16.97
N SER A 52 10.91 -13.98 -16.53
CA SER A 52 11.09 -15.40 -16.82
C SER A 52 10.33 -16.31 -15.85
N GLN A 53 9.92 -15.76 -14.69
CA GLN A 53 9.14 -16.47 -13.68
C GLN A 53 7.65 -16.51 -14.07
N SER A 54 6.92 -17.46 -13.48
CA SER A 54 5.46 -17.51 -13.61
C SER A 54 4.79 -16.48 -12.69
N ALA A 55 3.59 -16.04 -13.06
CA ALA A 55 2.77 -15.18 -12.20
C ALA A 55 2.56 -15.80 -10.81
N HIS A 56 2.30 -17.10 -10.73
CA HIS A 56 2.17 -17.83 -9.46
C HIS A 56 3.44 -17.70 -8.58
N HIS A 57 4.62 -17.89 -9.15
CA HIS A 57 5.88 -17.80 -8.39
C HIS A 57 6.12 -16.38 -7.85
N LEU A 58 5.85 -15.36 -8.67
CA LEU A 58 5.96 -13.95 -8.29
C LEU A 58 4.98 -13.61 -7.16
N LEU A 59 3.72 -14.07 -7.24
CA LEU A 59 2.74 -13.86 -6.19
C LEU A 59 3.13 -14.56 -4.89
N CYS A 60 3.58 -15.82 -4.93
CA CYS A 60 4.08 -16.51 -3.74
C CYS A 60 5.28 -15.78 -3.12
N SER A 61 6.20 -15.27 -3.94
CA SER A 61 7.36 -14.49 -3.45
C SER A 61 6.94 -13.15 -2.84
N SER A 62 5.83 -12.56 -3.31
CA SER A 62 5.30 -11.34 -2.72
C SER A 62 4.71 -11.54 -1.32
N ILE A 63 4.31 -12.76 -0.94
CA ILE A 63 3.70 -13.04 0.37
C ILE A 63 4.66 -12.69 1.52
N ASP A 64 5.93 -13.05 1.40
CA ASP A 64 6.93 -12.75 2.44
C ASP A 64 7.04 -11.24 2.66
N LEU A 65 7.06 -10.45 1.58
CA LEU A 65 7.08 -8.99 1.65
C LEU A 65 5.75 -8.43 2.18
N LEU A 66 4.60 -9.05 1.87
CA LEU A 66 3.30 -8.62 2.40
C LEU A 66 3.20 -8.82 3.92
N LEU A 67 3.85 -9.85 4.46
CA LEU A 67 3.98 -10.03 5.92
C LEU A 67 4.80 -8.89 6.54
N ASP A 68 5.92 -8.51 5.90
CA ASP A 68 6.74 -7.38 6.34
C ASP A 68 6.00 -6.04 6.23
N VAL A 69 5.18 -5.86 5.19
CA VAL A 69 4.28 -4.70 5.05
C VAL A 69 3.30 -4.65 6.20
N ALA A 70 2.61 -5.76 6.50
CA ALA A 70 1.63 -5.81 7.58
C ALA A 70 2.26 -5.51 8.95
N LEU A 71 3.40 -6.13 9.26
CA LEU A 71 4.13 -5.88 10.51
C LEU A 71 4.61 -4.43 10.63
N SER A 72 5.12 -3.86 9.53
CA SER A 72 5.61 -2.49 9.51
C SER A 72 4.46 -1.48 9.61
N ALA A 73 3.32 -1.75 8.98
CA ALA A 73 2.12 -0.92 9.06
C ALA A 73 1.52 -0.91 10.48
N GLU A 74 1.45 -2.07 11.15
CA GLU A 74 1.05 -2.16 12.56
C GLU A 74 1.98 -1.33 13.47
N ARG A 75 3.30 -1.41 13.24
CA ARG A 75 4.28 -0.59 13.98
C ARG A 75 4.13 0.90 13.70
N MET A 76 3.92 1.28 12.44
CA MET A 76 3.67 2.67 12.05
C MET A 76 2.46 3.25 12.78
N GLU A 77 1.35 2.53 12.81
CA GLU A 77 0.16 2.97 13.55
C GLU A 77 0.42 3.06 15.06
N ALA A 78 1.07 2.05 15.64
CA ALA A 78 1.37 2.04 17.07
C ALA A 78 2.26 3.23 17.47
N TYR A 79 3.33 3.49 16.71
CA TYR A 79 4.22 4.62 16.97
C TYR A 79 3.58 5.97 16.63
N GLY A 80 2.73 6.04 15.59
CA GLY A 80 1.96 7.23 15.26
C GLY A 80 1.02 7.65 16.39
N ARG A 81 0.28 6.69 16.97
CA ARG A 81 -0.57 6.93 18.16
C ARG A 81 0.24 7.38 19.36
N LEU A 82 1.34 6.67 19.67
CA LEU A 82 2.22 7.05 20.77
C LEU A 82 2.80 8.45 20.59
N LEU A 83 3.13 8.86 19.36
CA LEU A 83 3.63 10.21 19.07
C LEU A 83 2.55 11.27 19.25
N GLY A 84 1.30 10.97 18.88
CA GLY A 84 0.15 11.86 19.09
C GLY A 84 -0.16 12.11 20.57
N ASP A 85 0.06 11.10 21.41
CA ASP A 85 -0.17 11.16 22.87
C ASP A 85 1.06 11.60 23.67
N ALA A 86 2.25 11.65 23.04
CA ALA A 86 3.52 11.89 23.72
C ALA A 86 3.65 13.34 24.23
N ALA A 87 4.19 13.47 25.45
CA ALA A 87 4.74 14.75 25.91
C ALA A 87 5.95 15.16 25.05
N LEU A 88 6.27 16.45 25.01
CA LEU A 88 7.34 17.01 24.17
C LEU A 88 8.72 16.35 24.40
N ASP A 89 9.00 15.87 25.60
CA ASP A 89 10.25 15.19 25.98
C ASP A 89 10.27 13.70 25.57
N GLU A 90 9.11 13.11 25.28
CA GLU A 90 8.98 11.74 24.76
C GLU A 90 8.98 11.71 23.22
N THR A 91 8.63 12.82 22.57
CA THR A 91 8.66 12.99 21.10
C THR A 91 10.01 12.58 20.50
N ASP A 92 11.11 13.03 21.10
CA ASP A 92 12.48 12.73 20.63
C ASP A 92 12.83 11.23 20.67
N ARG A 93 12.09 10.44 21.45
CA ARG A 93 12.26 8.98 21.54
C ARG A 93 11.36 8.23 20.56
N VAL A 94 10.14 8.73 20.32
CA VAL A 94 9.14 8.04 19.49
C VAL A 94 9.32 8.35 18.00
N ALA A 95 9.67 9.59 17.64
CA ALA A 95 9.81 9.99 16.24
C ALA A 95 10.82 9.14 15.44
N PRO A 96 12.01 8.78 15.97
CA PRO A 96 12.92 7.88 15.27
C PRO A 96 12.38 6.46 15.05
N LEU A 97 11.53 5.97 15.97
CA LEU A 97 10.88 4.67 15.83
C LEU A 97 9.83 4.69 14.71
N LEU A 98 9.09 5.80 14.59
CA LEU A 98 8.16 6.01 13.49
C LEU A 98 8.88 6.12 12.15
N ASP A 99 9.98 6.87 12.02
CA ASP A 99 10.78 6.89 10.77
C ASP A 99 11.31 5.50 10.41
N GLY A 100 11.79 4.75 11.41
CA GLY A 100 12.24 3.37 11.21
C GLY A 100 11.13 2.45 10.68
N ALA A 101 9.93 2.52 11.27
CA ALA A 101 8.77 1.75 10.82
C ALA A 101 8.28 2.19 9.44
N ALA A 102 8.23 3.49 9.17
CA ALA A 102 7.86 4.04 7.87
C ALA A 102 8.87 3.64 6.79
N ARG A 103 10.17 3.66 7.07
CA ARG A 103 11.19 3.18 6.13
C ARG A 103 11.04 1.70 5.82
N ALA A 104 10.79 0.88 6.83
CA ALA A 104 10.56 -0.56 6.64
C ALA A 104 9.31 -0.82 5.80
N ALA A 105 8.19 -0.15 6.11
CA ALA A 105 6.95 -0.26 5.35
C ALA A 105 7.11 0.21 3.91
N GLN A 106 7.78 1.35 3.68
CA GLN A 106 8.06 1.87 2.35
C GLN A 106 8.84 0.83 1.51
N HIS A 107 9.89 0.27 2.08
CA HIS A 107 10.74 -0.71 1.39
C HIS A 107 9.98 -2.00 1.08
N ALA A 108 9.30 -2.57 2.07
CA ALA A 108 8.51 -3.79 1.91
C ALA A 108 7.34 -3.59 0.94
N ALA A 109 6.63 -2.46 1.02
CA ALA A 109 5.49 -2.16 0.14
C ALA A 109 5.96 -1.98 -1.31
N ALA A 110 7.07 -1.27 -1.54
CA ALA A 110 7.65 -1.13 -2.88
C ALA A 110 8.05 -2.50 -3.48
N GLY A 111 8.67 -3.37 -2.67
CA GLY A 111 9.04 -4.73 -3.09
C GLY A 111 7.83 -5.60 -3.44
N ALA A 112 6.85 -5.67 -2.53
CA ALA A 112 5.61 -6.43 -2.74
C ALA A 112 4.87 -5.92 -3.98
N LEU A 113 4.70 -4.60 -4.08
CA LEU A 113 4.05 -3.94 -5.20
C LEU A 113 4.74 -4.28 -6.51
N ARG A 114 6.07 -4.25 -6.57
CA ARG A 114 6.84 -4.59 -7.78
C ARG A 114 6.58 -6.03 -8.22
N LEU A 115 6.59 -6.99 -7.30
CA LEU A 115 6.34 -8.40 -7.62
C LEU A 115 4.90 -8.63 -8.07
N VAL A 116 3.92 -8.03 -7.39
CA VAL A 116 2.49 -8.10 -7.75
C VAL A 116 2.24 -7.45 -9.11
N TRP A 117 2.84 -6.28 -9.36
CA TRP A 117 2.80 -5.59 -10.65
C TRP A 117 3.34 -6.48 -11.77
N ARG A 118 4.51 -7.09 -11.54
CA ARG A 118 5.12 -7.99 -12.52
C ARG A 118 4.29 -9.24 -12.73
N ALA A 119 3.69 -9.80 -11.68
CA ALA A 119 2.80 -10.95 -11.78
C ALA A 119 1.58 -10.63 -12.67
N LEU A 120 0.99 -9.44 -12.52
CA LEU A 120 -0.10 -8.97 -13.37
C LEU A 120 0.34 -8.87 -14.85
N GLU A 121 1.54 -8.36 -15.13
CA GLU A 121 2.06 -8.28 -16.50
C GLU A 121 2.33 -9.65 -17.13
N VAL A 122 2.90 -10.58 -16.35
CA VAL A 122 3.16 -11.96 -16.78
C VAL A 122 1.84 -12.69 -17.03
N HIS A 123 0.87 -12.55 -16.11
CA HIS A 123 -0.46 -13.14 -16.26
C HIS A 123 -1.19 -12.58 -17.49
N ALA A 124 -1.11 -11.27 -17.73
CA ALA A 124 -1.67 -10.64 -18.93
C ALA A 124 -1.08 -11.20 -20.22
N ARG A 125 0.24 -11.40 -20.26
CA ARG A 125 0.93 -12.03 -21.40
C ARG A 125 0.45 -13.46 -21.61
N ASP A 126 0.34 -14.24 -20.54
CA ASP A 126 0.05 -15.66 -20.60
C ASP A 126 -1.44 -15.94 -20.91
N VAL A 127 -2.35 -15.04 -20.52
CA VAL A 127 -3.81 -15.15 -20.78
C VAL A 127 -4.25 -14.39 -22.04
N GLY A 128 -3.55 -13.31 -22.40
CA GLY A 128 -3.82 -12.52 -23.61
C GLY A 128 -4.76 -11.33 -23.43
N TYR A 129 -4.88 -10.75 -22.23
CA TYR A 129 -5.69 -9.54 -22.00
C TYR A 129 -4.85 -8.25 -21.99
N LEU A 130 -5.51 -7.10 -22.18
CA LEU A 130 -4.87 -5.78 -22.16
C LEU A 130 -4.53 -5.34 -20.74
N ARG A 131 -3.32 -4.78 -20.54
CA ARG A 131 -2.83 -4.34 -19.22
C ARG A 131 -3.41 -3.01 -18.75
N GLN A 132 -3.69 -2.08 -19.68
CA GLN A 132 -4.06 -0.70 -19.34
C GLN A 132 -5.29 -0.60 -18.42
N PRO A 133 -6.40 -1.34 -18.64
CA PRO A 133 -7.57 -1.23 -17.77
C PRO A 133 -7.26 -1.53 -16.30
N TRP A 134 -6.37 -2.49 -16.05
CA TRP A 134 -5.97 -2.90 -14.70
C TRP A 134 -4.97 -1.94 -14.06
N HIS A 135 -4.18 -1.23 -14.87
CA HIS A 135 -3.37 -0.10 -14.40
C HIS A 135 -4.26 1.06 -13.93
N ASP A 136 -5.26 1.41 -14.75
CA ASP A 136 -6.20 2.48 -14.44
C ASP A 136 -7.03 2.12 -13.19
N GLU A 137 -7.42 0.85 -13.07
CA GLU A 137 -8.10 0.34 -11.88
C GLU A 137 -7.20 0.41 -10.64
N ALA A 138 -5.94 -0.04 -10.71
CA ALA A 138 -5.01 0.07 -9.57
C ALA A 138 -4.84 1.53 -9.11
N THR A 139 -4.73 2.46 -10.06
CA THR A 139 -4.68 3.90 -9.78
C THR A 139 -5.94 4.39 -9.09
N SER A 140 -7.12 3.96 -9.56
CA SER A 140 -8.42 4.26 -8.93
C SER A 140 -8.49 3.74 -7.48
N TRP A 141 -7.98 2.54 -7.22
CA TRP A 141 -7.88 1.99 -5.85
C TRP A 141 -6.98 2.83 -4.95
N THR A 142 -5.81 3.28 -5.43
CA THR A 142 -4.94 4.20 -4.68
C THR A 142 -5.69 5.50 -4.35
N GLN A 143 -6.41 6.07 -5.32
CA GLN A 143 -7.18 7.30 -5.09
C GLN A 143 -8.29 7.08 -4.07
N ALA A 144 -9.01 5.97 -4.17
CA ALA A 144 -10.14 5.65 -3.33
C ALA A 144 -9.77 5.44 -1.85
N ILE A 145 -8.55 4.96 -1.56
CA ILE A 145 -8.09 4.80 -0.18
C ILE A 145 -7.49 6.09 0.39
N VAL A 146 -6.96 6.97 -0.46
CA VAL A 146 -6.44 8.28 -0.03
C VAL A 146 -7.56 9.29 0.15
N ASP A 147 -8.61 9.23 -0.66
CA ASP A 147 -9.79 10.09 -0.56
C ASP A 147 -10.94 9.38 0.16
N PRO A 148 -11.22 9.72 1.43
CA PRO A 148 -12.25 9.06 2.23
C PRO A 148 -13.68 9.33 1.71
N THR A 149 -13.87 10.28 0.78
CA THR A 149 -15.17 10.56 0.17
C THR A 149 -15.54 9.57 -0.94
N ILE A 150 -14.54 8.90 -1.52
CA ILE A 150 -14.74 7.86 -2.55
C ILE A 150 -14.98 6.52 -1.86
N GLY A 151 -14.09 6.17 -0.92
CA GLY A 151 -14.14 4.93 -0.17
C GLY A 151 -13.77 3.70 -0.99
N VAL A 152 -13.40 2.63 -0.28
CA VAL A 152 -12.94 1.39 -0.87
C VAL A 152 -13.91 0.25 -0.58
N PRO A 153 -14.39 -0.51 -1.59
CA PRO A 153 -15.29 -1.63 -1.36
C PRO A 153 -14.70 -2.68 -0.40
N GLY A 154 -15.45 -2.97 0.66
CA GLY A 154 -15.08 -3.97 1.67
C GLY A 154 -14.12 -3.46 2.76
N LEU A 155 -13.79 -2.16 2.77
CA LEU A 155 -13.05 -1.50 3.84
C LEU A 155 -13.92 -0.44 4.52
N PRO A 156 -13.61 -0.07 5.78
CA PRO A 156 -14.21 1.11 6.40
C PRO A 156 -13.81 2.37 5.63
N ALA A 157 -14.56 3.47 5.85
CA ALA A 157 -14.34 4.73 5.14
C ALA A 157 -12.92 5.30 5.35
N ASN A 158 -12.34 5.09 6.54
CA ASN A 158 -11.01 5.57 6.93
C ASN A 158 -10.18 4.38 7.44
N PRO A 159 -9.69 3.50 6.55
CA PRO A 159 -8.95 2.32 6.98
C PRO A 159 -7.59 2.72 7.57
N GLY A 160 -7.17 1.99 8.60
CA GLY A 160 -5.79 2.06 9.09
C GLY A 160 -4.78 1.52 8.07
N ALA A 161 -3.51 1.87 8.23
CA ALA A 161 -2.42 1.31 7.43
C ALA A 161 -2.34 -0.22 7.60
N ALA A 162 -2.51 -0.74 8.81
CA ALA A 162 -2.52 -2.18 9.08
C ALA A 162 -3.69 -2.89 8.41
N GLU A 163 -4.85 -2.25 8.38
CA GLU A 163 -6.04 -2.78 7.69
C GLU A 163 -5.86 -2.80 6.18
N ALA A 164 -5.34 -1.72 5.59
CA ALA A 164 -4.98 -1.67 4.18
C ALA A 164 -3.94 -2.74 3.80
N ALA A 165 -2.94 -2.98 4.66
CA ALA A 165 -1.92 -4.01 4.45
C ALA A 165 -2.52 -5.42 4.47
N ARG A 166 -3.39 -5.72 5.43
CA ARG A 166 -4.14 -7.00 5.48
C ARG A 166 -5.02 -7.17 4.26
N ALA A 167 -5.70 -6.11 3.83
CA ALA A 167 -6.54 -6.13 2.64
C ALA A 167 -5.72 -6.44 1.38
N ALA A 168 -4.55 -5.81 1.21
CA ALA A 168 -3.65 -6.10 0.10
C ALA A 168 -3.21 -7.57 0.10
N ALA A 169 -2.84 -8.12 1.26
CA ALA A 169 -2.48 -9.53 1.38
C ALA A 169 -3.65 -10.47 1.00
N ASN A 170 -4.85 -10.17 1.48
CA ASN A 170 -6.05 -10.95 1.15
C ASN A 170 -6.37 -10.91 -0.35
N ARG A 171 -6.17 -9.77 -1.02
CA ARG A 171 -6.34 -9.63 -2.47
C ARG A 171 -5.34 -10.48 -3.24
N VAL A 172 -4.07 -10.53 -2.82
CA VAL A 172 -3.06 -11.40 -3.41
C VAL A 172 -3.39 -12.89 -3.20
N ILE A 173 -3.87 -13.26 -2.02
CA ILE A 173 -4.31 -14.63 -1.73
C ILE A 173 -5.52 -15.00 -2.60
N ALA A 174 -6.52 -14.12 -2.72
CA ALA A 174 -7.68 -14.33 -3.58
C ALA A 174 -7.28 -14.50 -5.05
N ALA A 175 -6.30 -13.73 -5.53
CA ALA A 175 -5.73 -13.90 -6.86
C ALA A 175 -5.06 -15.28 -7.04
N LEU A 176 -4.31 -15.75 -6.05
CA LEU A 176 -3.69 -17.09 -6.06
C LEU A 176 -4.73 -18.22 -6.09
N GLU A 177 -5.82 -18.07 -5.34
CA GLU A 177 -6.95 -19.02 -5.33
C GLU A 177 -7.72 -19.02 -6.65
N ALA A 178 -7.84 -17.86 -7.30
CA ALA A 178 -8.53 -17.69 -8.58
C ALA A 178 -7.75 -18.24 -9.79
N LEU A 179 -6.41 -18.19 -9.76
CA LEU A 179 -5.54 -18.66 -10.86
C LEU A 179 -5.97 -19.99 -11.53
N PRO A 180 -6.26 -21.07 -10.79
CA PRO A 180 -6.65 -22.35 -11.39
C PRO A 180 -8.12 -22.42 -11.85
N VAL A 181 -9.01 -21.57 -11.34
CA VAL A 181 -10.47 -21.71 -11.51
C VAL A 181 -11.09 -20.61 -12.38
N ASP A 182 -10.66 -19.36 -12.20
CA ASP A 182 -11.12 -18.19 -12.93
C ASP A 182 -9.96 -17.22 -13.17
N ARG A 183 -9.31 -17.39 -14.32
CA ARG A 183 -8.15 -16.58 -14.71
C ARG A 183 -8.51 -15.11 -14.93
N MET A 184 -9.78 -14.79 -15.18
CA MET A 184 -10.24 -13.42 -15.44
C MET A 184 -10.62 -12.66 -14.17
N ALA A 185 -10.75 -13.35 -13.02
CA ALA A 185 -10.89 -12.70 -11.72
C ALA A 185 -9.55 -12.18 -11.17
N VAL A 186 -8.45 -12.85 -11.48
CA VAL A 186 -7.07 -12.51 -11.03
C VAL A 186 -6.72 -11.03 -11.22
N PRO A 187 -6.92 -10.39 -12.38
CA PRO A 187 -6.41 -9.05 -12.64
C PRO A 187 -7.05 -7.98 -11.75
N GLY A 188 -8.34 -8.11 -11.43
CA GLY A 188 -9.04 -7.18 -10.53
C GLY A 188 -8.54 -7.29 -9.10
N GLU A 189 -8.31 -8.51 -8.62
CA GLU A 189 -7.71 -8.74 -7.29
C GLU A 189 -6.28 -8.17 -7.22
N LEU A 190 -5.46 -8.38 -8.26
CA LEU A 190 -4.12 -7.80 -8.30
C LEU A 190 -4.14 -6.28 -8.41
N ALA A 191 -5.04 -5.68 -9.20
CA ALA A 191 -5.19 -4.23 -9.30
C ALA A 191 -5.56 -3.61 -7.95
N ALA A 192 -6.50 -4.22 -7.22
CA ALA A 192 -6.86 -3.80 -5.87
C ALA A 192 -5.66 -3.89 -4.90
N ALA A 193 -4.92 -5.01 -4.93
CA ALA A 193 -3.72 -5.17 -4.11
C ALA A 193 -2.66 -4.10 -4.42
N ILE A 194 -2.41 -3.82 -5.71
CA ILE A 194 -1.45 -2.81 -6.15
C ILE A 194 -1.84 -1.43 -5.63
N GLY A 195 -3.11 -1.04 -5.75
CA GLY A 195 -3.57 0.28 -5.29
C GLY A 195 -3.42 0.46 -3.77
N LEU A 196 -3.75 -0.57 -2.99
CA LEU A 196 -3.56 -0.57 -1.54
C LEU A 196 -2.08 -0.47 -1.15
N LEU A 197 -1.20 -1.20 -1.83
CA LEU A 197 0.24 -1.16 -1.59
C LEU A 197 0.85 0.18 -1.98
N ASP A 198 0.39 0.79 -3.06
CA ASP A 198 0.87 2.10 -3.52
C ASP A 198 0.50 3.18 -2.50
N ALA A 199 -0.74 3.18 -2.00
CA ALA A 199 -1.15 4.09 -0.94
C ALA A 199 -0.32 3.92 0.34
N LEU A 200 -0.02 2.69 0.75
CA LEU A 200 0.86 2.42 1.89
C LEU A 200 2.28 2.93 1.66
N PHE A 201 2.81 2.73 0.45
CA PHE A 201 4.11 3.26 0.06
C PHE A 201 4.13 4.79 0.13
N LEU A 202 3.11 5.47 -0.40
CA LEU A 202 2.98 6.93 -0.37
C LEU A 202 2.85 7.47 1.06
N LEU A 203 2.01 6.85 1.89
CA LEU A 203 1.86 7.19 3.30
C LEU A 203 3.19 7.07 4.04
N ALA A 204 3.91 5.97 3.83
CA ALA A 204 5.21 5.76 4.43
C ALA A 204 6.24 6.80 3.96
N CYS A 205 6.21 7.21 2.69
CA CYS A 205 7.05 8.30 2.20
C CYS A 205 6.73 9.64 2.88
N GLU A 206 5.44 9.99 2.99
CA GLU A 206 4.98 11.24 3.61
C GLU A 206 5.41 11.32 5.09
N LEU A 207 5.28 10.23 5.84
CA LEU A 207 5.69 10.18 7.25
C LEU A 207 7.18 10.38 7.47
N ARG A 208 8.02 10.04 6.48
CA ARG A 208 9.48 10.23 6.55
C ARG A 208 9.94 11.64 6.21
N LEU A 209 9.05 12.46 5.62
CA LEU A 209 9.34 13.85 5.26
C LEU A 209 9.03 14.84 6.40
N ARG A 210 8.39 14.36 7.47
CA ARG A 210 7.99 15.15 8.64
C ARG A 210 8.99 14.99 9.78
#